data_AF-A0A0R2CZV5-F1
#
_entry.id   AF-A0A0R2CZV5-F1
#
_cell.length_a   1.000
_cell.length_b   1.000
_cell.length_c   1.000
_cell.angle_alpha   90.00
_cell.angle_beta   90.00
_cell.angle_gamma   90.00
#
_symmetry.space_group_name_H-M   'P 1'
#
loop_
_entity.id
_entity.type
_entity.pdbx_description
1 polymer ?
#
loop_
_entity_poly.entity_id
_entity_poly.type
_entity_poly.pdbx_seq_one_letter_code
_entity_poly.pdbx_strand_id
1 'polypeptide(L)'
;MDILLKKKDTDESETMDEKLNTLRAGVLGSNDGILTVVGVLFSVAVATPNQFTIFVAGLADLMACAFSMASGEYASVSAQKETERAAVREERGLLEYDYAAEIKSVQEYYIAKGVTSETARQIAEDLMSKKPLQTVIDVKHGLKLGHYMNPWKAAVSSLFSAALGGAFPLIAMTLSPIAYQWPATILAVCLSVSLTGYFSAKLGNGLTKVAIVRNLLVGILTMIIHYGVGIIL
;
A
#
# COMPACT_ATOMS: atom_id res chain seq x y z
N MET A 1 15.54 41.48 18.98
CA MET A 1 14.61 40.76 19.85
C MET A 1 13.71 39.93 18.93
N ASP A 2 14.15 38.69 18.74
CA ASP A 2 13.43 37.47 18.34
C ASP A 2 12.44 37.53 17.17
N ILE A 3 12.84 37.02 16.00
CA ILE A 3 12.60 35.63 15.58
C ILE A 3 11.10 35.29 15.61
N LEU A 4 10.41 35.58 14.51
CA LEU A 4 9.26 34.80 14.07
C LEU A 4 9.34 34.65 12.54
N LEU A 5 10.36 33.90 12.10
CA LEU A 5 10.30 33.23 10.81
C LEU A 5 9.16 32.22 10.91
N LYS A 6 7.97 32.65 10.49
CA LYS A 6 6.84 31.79 10.19
C LYS A 6 7.31 30.79 9.15
N LYS A 7 7.72 29.60 9.62
CA LYS A 7 7.97 28.43 8.80
C LYS A 7 6.70 28.21 7.99
N LYS A 8 6.73 28.64 6.74
CA LYS A 8 5.71 28.30 5.77
C LYS A 8 5.93 26.80 5.57
N ASP A 9 5.18 25.98 6.29
CA ASP A 9 5.03 24.57 5.95
C ASP A 9 4.55 24.59 4.50
N THR A 10 5.51 24.41 3.59
CA THR A 10 5.22 23.96 2.24
C THR A 10 4.47 22.66 2.44
N ASP A 11 3.18 22.69 2.09
CA ASP A 11 2.34 21.52 1.93
C ASP A 11 3.08 20.59 0.96
N GLU A 12 3.92 19.71 1.52
CA GLU A 12 4.68 18.72 0.76
C GLU A 12 3.66 17.73 0.24
N SER A 13 3.13 18.02 -0.94
CA SER A 13 2.20 17.15 -1.61
C SER A 13 2.86 15.78 -1.77
N GLU A 14 2.23 14.74 -1.20
CA GLU A 14 2.65 13.35 -1.37
C GLU A 14 2.99 13.08 -2.84
N THR A 15 4.14 12.43 -3.04
CA THR A 15 4.57 11.98 -4.36
C THR A 15 3.58 10.96 -4.93
N MET A 16 3.61 10.77 -6.25
CA MET A 16 2.74 9.76 -6.87
C MET A 16 3.02 8.36 -6.31
N ASP A 17 4.29 8.03 -6.07
CA ASP A 17 4.69 6.73 -5.53
C ASP A 17 4.16 6.51 -4.11
N GLU A 18 4.12 7.55 -3.28
CA GLU A 18 3.56 7.46 -1.94
C GLU A 18 2.05 7.32 -1.94
N LYS A 19 1.36 8.04 -2.83
CA LYS A 19 -0.08 7.86 -3.04
C LYS A 19 -0.39 6.45 -3.50
N LEU A 20 0.38 5.93 -4.46
CA LEU A 20 0.25 4.56 -4.94
C LEU A 20 0.52 3.54 -3.85
N ASN A 21 1.56 3.73 -3.03
CA ASN A 21 1.88 2.78 -1.97
C ASN A 21 0.83 2.80 -0.84
N THR A 22 0.34 3.98 -0.46
CA THR A 22 -0.73 4.14 0.53
C THR A 22 -2.05 3.54 0.03
N LEU A 23 -2.40 3.82 -1.22
CA LEU A 23 -3.59 3.26 -1.87
C LEU A 23 -3.48 1.74 -1.99
N ARG A 24 -2.32 1.24 -2.40
CA ARG A 24 -2.02 -0.19 -2.51
C ARG A 24 -2.18 -0.86 -1.14
N ALA A 25 -1.54 -0.34 -0.09
CA ALA A 25 -1.61 -0.91 1.25
C ALA A 25 -3.05 -0.96 1.79
N GLY A 26 -3.82 0.12 1.65
CA GLY A 26 -5.20 0.15 2.12
C GLY A 26 -6.16 -0.75 1.34
N VAL A 27 -6.04 -0.78 0.02
CA VAL A 27 -6.91 -1.61 -0.85
C VAL A 27 -6.56 -3.08 -0.74
N LEU A 28 -5.27 -3.44 -0.76
CA LEU A 28 -4.82 -4.82 -0.56
C LEU A 28 -5.22 -5.33 0.82
N GLY A 29 -4.93 -4.56 1.88
CA GLY A 29 -5.33 -4.94 3.23
C GLY A 29 -6.82 -5.22 3.33
N SER A 30 -7.65 -4.29 2.85
CA SER A 30 -9.12 -4.46 2.89
C SER A 30 -9.59 -5.68 2.11
N ASN A 31 -9.08 -5.89 0.90
CA ASN A 31 -9.45 -7.05 0.08
C ASN A 31 -9.03 -8.37 0.71
N ASP A 32 -7.80 -8.45 1.24
CA ASP A 32 -7.31 -9.68 1.87
C ASP A 32 -8.12 -9.99 3.13
N GLY A 33 -8.41 -8.98 3.96
CA GLY A 33 -9.32 -9.14 5.10
C GLY A 33 -10.70 -9.68 4.71
N ILE A 34 -11.31 -9.15 3.63
CA ILE A 34 -12.62 -9.64 3.16
C ILE A 34 -12.52 -11.09 2.67
N LEU A 35 -11.54 -11.38 1.81
CA LEU A 35 -11.46 -12.64 1.07
C LEU A 35 -10.96 -13.80 1.92
N THR A 36 -10.00 -13.61 2.83
CA THR A 36 -9.54 -14.69 3.71
C THR A 36 -10.63 -15.06 4.72
N VAL A 37 -11.26 -14.06 5.32
CA VAL A 37 -12.28 -14.28 6.36
C VAL A 37 -13.51 -14.93 5.76
N VAL A 38 -14.02 -14.47 4.61
CA VAL A 38 -15.14 -15.16 3.97
C VAL A 38 -14.76 -16.58 3.55
N GLY A 39 -13.52 -16.79 3.12
CA GLY A 39 -13.02 -18.13 2.79
C GLY A 39 -13.11 -19.08 3.98
N VAL A 40 -12.61 -18.67 5.15
CA VAL A 40 -12.70 -19.47 6.38
C VAL A 40 -14.14 -19.65 6.84
N LEU A 41 -14.96 -18.59 6.79
CA LEU A 41 -16.37 -18.67 7.17
C LEU A 41 -17.13 -19.67 6.30
N PHE A 42 -16.92 -19.64 4.97
CA PHE A 42 -17.63 -20.53 4.05
C PHE A 42 -17.17 -21.98 4.17
N SER A 43 -15.87 -22.23 4.35
CA SER A 43 -15.39 -23.61 4.53
C SER A 43 -15.86 -24.20 5.86
N VAL A 44 -15.79 -23.44 6.96
CA VAL A 44 -16.14 -23.93 8.30
C VAL A 44 -17.67 -24.01 8.49
N ALA A 45 -18.44 -23.04 7.99
CA ALA A 45 -19.89 -23.02 8.16
C ALA A 45 -20.63 -24.13 7.38
N VAL A 46 -19.99 -24.69 6.34
CA VAL A 46 -20.49 -25.91 5.70
C VAL A 46 -20.15 -27.15 6.53
N ALA A 47 -18.92 -27.24 7.04
CA ALA A 47 -18.43 -28.41 7.76
C ALA A 47 -19.04 -28.57 9.17
N THR A 48 -19.54 -27.51 9.80
CA THR A 48 -20.16 -27.60 11.12
C THR A 48 -21.32 -26.63 11.34
N PRO A 49 -22.40 -27.05 12.03
CA PRO A 49 -23.48 -26.15 12.43
C PRO A 49 -23.16 -25.33 13.69
N ASN A 50 -22.01 -25.56 14.34
CA ASN A 50 -21.66 -24.89 15.59
C ASN A 50 -21.24 -23.43 15.35
N GLN A 51 -22.13 -22.51 15.73
CA GLN A 51 -21.93 -21.06 15.56
C GLN A 51 -20.73 -20.50 16.33
N PHE A 52 -20.44 -21.04 17.50
CA PHE A 52 -19.28 -20.60 18.27
C PHE A 52 -17.97 -21.00 17.57
N THR A 53 -17.92 -22.20 17.00
CA THR A 53 -16.77 -22.65 16.20
C THR A 53 -16.55 -21.78 14.97
N ILE A 54 -17.62 -21.45 14.23
CA ILE A 54 -17.56 -20.57 13.05
C ILE A 54 -17.03 -19.18 13.45
N PHE A 55 -17.56 -18.61 14.54
CA PHE A 55 -17.12 -17.31 15.05
C PHE A 55 -15.63 -17.31 15.43
N VAL A 56 -15.19 -18.30 16.22
CA VAL A 56 -13.80 -18.39 16.66
C VAL A 56 -12.86 -18.57 15.47
N ALA A 57 -13.22 -19.41 14.49
CA ALA A 57 -12.43 -19.61 13.28
C ALA A 57 -12.29 -18.32 12.45
N GLY A 58 -13.41 -17.64 12.18
CA GLY A 58 -13.40 -16.39 11.42
C GLY A 58 -12.69 -15.25 12.14
N LEU A 59 -12.85 -15.13 13.46
CA LEU A 59 -12.14 -14.12 14.25
C LEU A 59 -10.63 -14.39 14.31
N ALA A 60 -10.23 -15.65 14.48
CA ALA A 60 -8.83 -16.05 14.47
C ALA A 60 -8.18 -15.74 13.11
N ASP A 61 -8.86 -16.07 12.00
CA ASP A 61 -8.39 -15.72 10.65
C ASP A 61 -8.27 -14.20 10.47
N LEU A 62 -9.29 -13.44 10.88
CA LEU A 62 -9.28 -11.98 10.79
C LEU A 62 -8.06 -11.38 11.50
N MET A 63 -7.79 -11.82 12.73
CA MET A 63 -6.65 -11.35 13.51
C MET A 63 -5.32 -11.76 12.86
N ALA A 64 -5.21 -13.03 12.45
CA ALA A 64 -4.01 -13.55 11.79
C ALA A 64 -3.70 -12.79 10.49
N CYS A 65 -4.72 -12.59 9.64
CA CYS A 65 -4.63 -11.83 8.40
C CYS A 65 -4.22 -10.38 8.67
N ALA A 66 -4.90 -9.68 9.59
CA ALA A 66 -4.61 -8.28 9.89
C ALA A 66 -3.18 -8.08 10.43
N PHE A 67 -2.74 -8.91 11.38
CA PHE A 67 -1.37 -8.82 11.90
C PHE A 67 -0.31 -9.19 10.87
N SER A 68 -0.58 -10.22 10.05
CA SER A 68 0.31 -10.61 8.94
C SER A 68 0.50 -9.45 7.97
N MET A 69 -0.60 -8.81 7.53
CA MET A 69 -0.59 -7.65 6.66
C MET A 69 0.15 -6.45 7.27
N ALA A 70 -0.10 -6.15 8.54
CA ALA A 70 0.58 -5.08 9.25
C ALA A 70 2.10 -5.33 9.34
N SER A 71 2.49 -6.56 9.66
CA SER A 71 3.90 -6.94 9.76
C SER A 71 4.62 -6.90 8.40
N GLY A 72 3.94 -7.34 7.34
CA GLY A 72 4.46 -7.31 5.97
C GLY A 72 4.67 -5.88 5.47
N GLU A 73 3.69 -4.99 5.69
CA GLU A 73 3.82 -3.58 5.32
C GLU A 73 4.89 -2.86 6.15
N TYR A 74 4.98 -3.14 7.46
CA TYR A 74 6.07 -2.60 8.29
C TYR A 74 7.44 -3.01 7.74
N ALA A 75 7.64 -4.31 7.47
CA ALA A 75 8.90 -4.84 6.99
C ALA A 75 9.26 -4.27 5.61
N SER A 76 8.30 -4.23 4.69
CA SER A 76 8.49 -3.71 3.33
C SER A 76 8.86 -2.22 3.34
N VAL A 77 8.09 -1.38 4.05
CA VAL A 77 8.36 0.07 4.10
C VAL A 77 9.63 0.38 4.89
N SER A 78 9.96 -0.42 5.92
CA SER A 78 11.24 -0.28 6.63
C SER A 78 12.44 -0.58 5.73
N ALA A 79 12.36 -1.65 4.93
CA ALA A 79 13.39 -2.03 3.98
C ALA A 79 13.55 -0.98 2.86
N GLN A 80 12.44 -0.45 2.35
CA GLN A 80 12.45 0.65 1.39
C GLN A 80 13.17 1.87 1.99
N LYS A 81 12.76 2.32 3.17
CA LYS A 81 13.35 3.47 3.85
C LYS A 81 14.84 3.31 4.11
N GLU A 82 15.29 2.11 4.49
CA GLU A 82 16.72 1.86 4.72
C GLU A 82 17.51 1.85 3.40
N THR A 83 16.95 1.30 2.32
CA THR A 83 17.53 1.36 0.98
C THR A 83 17.71 2.81 0.51
N GLU A 84 16.68 3.64 0.66
CA GLU A 84 16.74 5.07 0.29
C GLU A 84 17.77 5.83 1.15
N ARG A 85 17.89 5.51 2.44
CA ARG A 85 18.92 6.08 3.31
C ARG A 85 20.33 5.61 2.96
N ALA A 86 20.48 4.37 2.53
CA ALA A 86 21.76 3.83 2.08
C ALA A 86 22.26 4.58 0.85
N ALA A 87 21.38 4.78 -0.15
CA ALA A 87 21.70 5.60 -1.32
C ALA A 87 22.12 7.03 -0.94
N VAL A 88 21.42 7.67 0.00
CA VAL A 88 21.80 9.01 0.49
C VAL A 88 23.18 9.02 1.16
N ARG A 89 23.52 7.99 1.93
CA ARG A 89 24.85 7.89 2.56
C ARG A 89 25.95 7.67 1.53
N GLU A 90 25.69 6.84 0.51
CA GLU A 90 26.61 6.55 -0.58
C GLU A 90 26.92 7.82 -1.38
N GLU A 91 25.90 8.51 -1.89
CA GLU A 91 26.09 9.74 -2.69
C GLU A 91 26.76 10.85 -1.88
N ARG A 92 26.50 10.91 -0.56
CA ARG A 92 27.20 11.85 0.31
C ARG A 92 28.70 11.57 0.37
N GLY A 93 29.09 10.30 0.45
CA GLY A 93 30.49 9.89 0.40
C GLY A 93 31.13 10.17 -0.97
N LEU A 94 30.40 9.94 -2.06
CA LEU A 94 30.86 10.22 -3.42
C LEU A 94 31.08 11.72 -3.66
N LEU A 95 30.20 12.58 -3.14
CA LEU A 95 30.37 14.03 -3.22
C LEU A 95 31.63 14.54 -2.50
N GLU A 96 32.03 13.87 -1.42
CA GLU A 96 33.25 14.20 -0.67
C GLU A 96 34.51 13.63 -1.35
N TYR A 97 34.41 12.45 -1.96
CA TYR A 97 35.53 11.73 -2.55
C TYR A 97 35.84 12.16 -4.00
N ASP A 98 34.82 12.29 -4.85
CA ASP A 98 34.97 12.64 -6.28
C ASP A 98 33.79 13.48 -6.78
N TYR A 99 33.81 14.76 -6.40
CA TYR A 99 32.80 15.73 -6.82
C TYR A 99 32.72 15.91 -8.35
N ALA A 100 33.85 15.73 -9.07
CA ALA A 100 33.89 15.89 -10.52
C ALA A 100 33.14 14.76 -11.24
N ALA A 101 33.26 13.52 -10.75
CA ALA A 101 32.47 12.40 -11.25
C ALA A 101 30.96 12.59 -11.02
N GLU A 102 30.57 13.21 -9.91
CA GLU A 102 29.17 13.52 -9.61
C GLU A 102 28.58 14.57 -10.58
N ILE A 103 29.33 15.63 -10.90
CA ILE A 103 28.93 16.60 -11.95
C ILE A 103 28.72 15.88 -13.28
N LYS A 104 29.66 15.00 -13.67
CA LYS A 104 29.57 14.24 -14.93
C LYS A 104 28.33 13.37 -14.97
N SER A 105 27.99 12.71 -13.86
CA SER A 105 26.77 11.89 -13.75
C SER A 105 25.50 12.71 -14.01
N VAL A 106 25.43 13.94 -13.45
CA VAL A 106 24.30 14.85 -13.69
C VAL A 106 24.25 15.32 -15.14
N GLN A 107 25.38 15.65 -15.74
CA GLN A 107 25.46 16.02 -17.15
C GLN A 107 24.97 14.88 -18.06
N GLU A 108 25.45 13.66 -17.84
CA GLU A 108 25.08 12.48 -18.62
C GLU A 108 23.57 12.19 -18.56
N TYR A 109 22.95 12.38 -17.39
CA TYR A 109 21.50 12.26 -17.24
C TYR A 109 20.71 13.22 -18.15
N TYR A 110 21.11 14.50 -18.20
CA TYR A 110 20.42 15.48 -19.05
C TYR A 110 20.70 15.25 -20.54
N ILE A 111 21.89 14.79 -20.91
CA ILE A 111 22.20 14.36 -22.27
C ILE A 111 21.28 13.20 -22.68
N ALA A 112 21.09 12.20 -21.80
CA ALA A 112 20.18 11.09 -22.03
C ALA A 112 18.71 11.53 -22.20
N LYS A 113 18.33 12.68 -21.62
CA LYS A 113 17.02 13.33 -21.85
C LYS A 113 16.92 14.15 -23.14
N GLY A 114 17.98 14.18 -23.95
CA GLY A 114 18.03 14.90 -25.23
C GLY A 114 18.52 16.35 -25.13
N VAL A 115 19.11 16.75 -24.00
CA VAL A 115 19.75 18.07 -23.85
C VAL A 115 21.12 18.04 -24.54
N THR A 116 21.53 19.15 -25.17
CA THR A 116 22.86 19.27 -25.75
C THR A 116 23.94 19.16 -24.68
N SER A 117 25.13 18.68 -25.03
CA SER A 117 26.23 18.51 -24.07
C SER A 117 26.61 19.81 -23.36
N GLU A 118 26.64 20.94 -24.08
CA GLU A 118 26.97 22.25 -23.51
C GLU A 118 25.90 22.72 -22.50
N THR A 119 24.62 22.60 -22.86
CA THR A 119 23.53 22.98 -21.94
C THR A 119 23.46 22.04 -20.73
N ALA A 120 23.68 20.73 -20.93
CA ALA A 120 23.70 19.76 -19.84
C ALA A 120 24.84 20.03 -18.84
N ARG A 121 26.02 20.45 -19.32
CA ARG A 121 27.13 20.87 -18.47
C ARG A 121 26.75 22.07 -17.60
N GLN A 122 26.15 23.10 -18.20
CA GLN A 122 25.70 24.29 -17.48
C GLN A 122 24.62 23.98 -16.43
N ILE A 123 23.67 23.09 -16.76
CA ILE A 123 22.65 22.62 -15.81
C ILE A 123 23.32 21.89 -14.63
N ALA A 124 24.24 20.97 -14.91
CA ALA A 124 24.93 20.20 -13.88
C ALA A 124 25.72 21.12 -12.94
N GLU A 125 26.51 22.07 -13.46
CA GLU A 125 27.28 23.03 -12.66
C GLU A 125 26.36 23.91 -11.78
N ASP A 126 25.28 24.46 -12.34
CA ASP A 126 24.37 25.33 -11.59
C ASP A 126 23.64 24.58 -10.47
N LEU A 127 23.09 23.39 -10.76
CA LEU A 127 22.37 22.59 -9.76
C LEU A 127 23.31 22.08 -8.67
N MET A 128 24.49 21.57 -9.05
CA MET A 128 25.47 21.02 -8.11
C MET A 128 26.07 22.11 -7.21
N SER A 129 26.18 23.37 -7.67
CA SER A 129 26.65 24.48 -6.84
C SER A 129 25.66 24.88 -5.74
N LYS A 130 24.36 24.70 -5.98
CA LYS A 130 23.29 25.11 -5.05
C LYS A 130 22.91 24.01 -4.09
N LYS A 131 22.68 22.79 -4.60
CA LYS A 131 22.12 21.68 -3.82
C LYS A 131 22.69 20.31 -4.26
N PRO A 132 24.00 20.08 -4.12
CA PRO A 132 24.67 18.92 -4.72
C PRO A 132 24.04 17.58 -4.33
N LEU A 133 23.86 17.33 -3.02
CA LEU A 133 23.27 16.08 -2.54
C LEU A 133 21.82 15.89 -3.00
N GLN A 134 21.01 16.95 -2.99
CA GLN A 134 19.63 16.85 -3.46
C GLN A 134 19.59 16.56 -4.96
N THR A 135 20.46 17.20 -5.74
CA THR A 135 20.55 17.02 -7.19
C THR A 135 20.96 15.59 -7.56
N VAL A 136 22.03 15.05 -6.98
CA VAL A 136 22.49 13.70 -7.33
C VAL A 136 21.48 12.63 -6.93
N ILE A 137 20.80 12.80 -5.78
CA ILE A 137 19.78 11.87 -5.30
C ILE A 137 18.54 11.88 -6.19
N ASP A 138 18.07 13.04 -6.62
CA ASP A 138 16.95 13.16 -7.57
C ASP A 138 17.33 12.61 -8.96
N VAL A 139 18.52 12.96 -9.46
CA VAL A 139 18.97 12.57 -10.79
C VAL A 139 19.25 11.08 -10.92
N LYS A 140 20.01 10.49 -9.98
CA LYS A 140 20.44 9.09 -10.07
C LYS A 140 19.39 8.12 -9.55
N HIS A 141 18.64 8.50 -8.51
CA HIS A 141 17.72 7.59 -7.82
C HIS A 141 16.25 8.00 -7.94
N GLY A 142 15.94 9.20 -8.45
CA GLY A 142 14.55 9.69 -8.52
C GLY A 142 13.95 10.00 -7.14
N LEU A 143 14.80 10.15 -6.10
CA LEU A 143 14.35 10.29 -4.72
C LEU A 143 14.33 11.76 -4.29
N LYS A 144 13.38 12.10 -3.41
CA LYS A 144 13.39 13.38 -2.71
C LYS A 144 14.11 13.26 -1.38
N LEU A 145 15.22 13.99 -1.25
CA LEU A 145 16.01 13.99 -0.03
C LEU A 145 15.16 14.37 1.20
N GLY A 146 15.20 13.52 2.24
CA GLY A 146 14.47 13.75 3.49
C GLY A 146 13.01 13.30 3.48
N HIS A 147 12.45 12.95 2.32
CA HIS A 147 11.08 12.51 2.18
C HIS A 147 11.03 10.97 2.20
N TYR A 148 10.70 10.41 3.37
CA TYR A 148 10.67 8.96 3.57
C TYR A 148 9.30 8.53 4.08
N MET A 149 8.79 7.41 3.56
CA MET A 149 7.60 6.79 4.11
C MET A 149 7.80 6.36 5.57
N ASN A 150 6.72 6.40 6.35
CA ASN A 150 6.73 5.97 7.74
C ASN A 150 6.22 4.53 7.87
N PRO A 151 7.08 3.55 8.24
CA PRO A 151 6.68 2.15 8.34
C PRO A 151 5.54 1.89 9.32
N TRP A 152 5.50 2.61 10.44
CA TRP A 152 4.43 2.46 11.44
C TRP A 152 3.07 2.93 10.90
N LYS A 153 3.06 4.05 10.18
CA LYS A 153 1.81 4.54 9.57
C LYS A 153 1.27 3.54 8.53
N ALA A 154 2.15 3.00 7.68
CA ALA A 154 1.78 1.99 6.69
C ALA A 154 1.24 0.71 7.36
N ALA A 155 1.95 0.20 8.36
CA ALA A 155 1.56 -0.99 9.11
C ALA A 155 0.20 -0.86 9.80
N VAL A 156 -0.02 0.26 10.51
CA VAL A 156 -1.28 0.52 11.21
C VAL A 156 -2.42 0.72 10.22
N SER A 157 -2.19 1.43 9.12
CA SER A 157 -3.20 1.58 8.06
C SER A 157 -3.60 0.22 7.49
N SER A 158 -2.62 -0.63 7.18
CA SER A 158 -2.85 -1.98 6.65
C SER A 158 -3.61 -2.87 7.63
N LEU A 159 -3.24 -2.83 8.92
CA LEU A 159 -3.93 -3.52 10.01
C LEU A 159 -5.42 -3.19 10.03
N PHE A 160 -5.75 -1.89 10.07
CA PHE A 160 -7.14 -1.45 10.16
C PHE A 160 -7.91 -1.70 8.86
N SER A 161 -7.28 -1.54 7.71
CA SER A 161 -7.89 -1.88 6.42
C SER A 161 -8.29 -3.37 6.37
N ALA A 162 -7.38 -4.28 6.72
CA ALA A 162 -7.68 -5.71 6.78
C ALA A 162 -8.74 -6.06 7.83
N ALA A 163 -8.59 -5.51 9.04
CA ALA A 163 -9.54 -5.74 10.13
C ALA A 163 -10.96 -5.28 9.76
N LEU A 164 -11.10 -4.07 9.21
CA LEU A 164 -12.41 -3.53 8.80
C LEU A 164 -13.00 -4.28 7.60
N GLY A 165 -12.15 -4.68 6.65
CA GLY A 165 -12.56 -5.47 5.49
C GLY A 165 -13.19 -6.80 5.91
N GLY A 166 -12.50 -7.57 6.74
CA GLY A 166 -13.00 -8.89 7.17
C GLY A 166 -14.05 -8.86 8.28
N ALA A 167 -14.10 -7.78 9.07
CA ALA A 167 -15.10 -7.65 10.14
C ALA A 167 -16.54 -7.65 9.60
N PHE A 168 -16.81 -7.05 8.44
CA PHE A 168 -18.18 -6.95 7.93
C PHE A 168 -18.77 -8.31 7.53
N PRO A 169 -18.09 -9.17 6.74
CA PRO A 169 -18.51 -10.55 6.52
C PRO A 169 -18.62 -11.38 7.81
N LEU A 170 -17.68 -11.23 8.74
CA LEU A 170 -17.70 -11.94 10.03
C LEU A 170 -18.93 -11.60 10.86
N ILE A 171 -19.24 -10.31 11.00
CA ILE A 171 -20.42 -9.82 11.71
C ILE A 171 -21.69 -10.33 11.02
N ALA A 172 -21.74 -10.29 9.68
CA ALA A 172 -22.89 -10.77 8.92
C ALA A 172 -23.15 -12.27 9.15
N MET A 173 -22.12 -13.12 9.15
CA MET A 173 -22.28 -14.56 9.40
C MET A 173 -22.71 -14.84 10.84
N THR A 174 -22.13 -14.12 11.80
CA THR A 174 -22.23 -14.47 13.23
C THR A 174 -23.47 -13.89 13.91
N LEU A 175 -23.93 -12.70 13.52
CA LEU A 175 -25.07 -12.03 14.15
C LEU A 175 -26.39 -12.22 13.38
N SER A 176 -26.35 -12.69 12.14
CA SER A 176 -27.58 -12.94 11.38
C SER A 176 -28.32 -14.18 11.92
N PRO A 177 -29.67 -14.17 11.93
CA PRO A 177 -30.44 -15.37 12.23
C PRO A 177 -30.05 -16.52 11.29
N ILE A 178 -30.04 -17.76 11.80
CA ILE A 178 -29.57 -18.96 11.08
C ILE A 178 -30.17 -19.07 9.67
N ALA A 179 -31.46 -18.76 9.52
CA ALA A 179 -32.16 -18.80 8.23
C ALA A 179 -31.60 -17.84 7.16
N TYR A 180 -30.89 -16.78 7.58
CA TYR A 180 -30.41 -15.70 6.71
C TYR A 180 -28.88 -15.54 6.70
N GLN A 181 -28.13 -16.40 7.40
CA GLN A 181 -26.66 -16.27 7.51
C GLN A 181 -25.95 -16.25 6.15
N TRP A 182 -26.29 -17.19 5.27
CA TRP A 182 -25.73 -17.27 3.92
C TRP A 182 -26.03 -16.03 3.07
N PRO A 183 -27.30 -15.63 2.83
CA PRO A 183 -27.58 -14.46 2.02
C PRO A 183 -27.05 -13.15 2.64
N ALA A 184 -27.07 -13.02 3.97
CA ALA A 184 -26.51 -11.85 4.65
C ALA A 184 -25.00 -11.75 4.44
N THR A 185 -24.26 -12.85 4.57
CA THR A 185 -22.80 -12.87 4.39
C THR A 185 -22.42 -12.62 2.93
N ILE A 186 -23.12 -13.26 1.97
CA ILE A 186 -22.89 -13.02 0.54
C ILE A 186 -23.10 -11.54 0.21
N LEU A 187 -24.19 -10.94 0.69
CA LEU A 187 -24.46 -9.53 0.49
C LEU A 187 -23.37 -8.65 1.12
N ALA A 188 -22.95 -8.97 2.35
CA ALA A 188 -21.90 -8.24 3.05
C ALA A 188 -20.57 -8.25 2.27
N VAL A 189 -20.19 -9.41 1.72
CA VAL A 189 -18.99 -9.58 0.91
C VAL A 189 -19.11 -8.78 -0.39
N CYS A 190 -20.22 -8.95 -1.13
CA CYS A 190 -20.47 -8.22 -2.37
C CYS A 190 -20.42 -6.71 -2.17
N LEU A 191 -21.01 -6.18 -1.09
CA LEU A 191 -20.95 -4.77 -0.74
C LEU A 191 -19.51 -4.34 -0.40
N SER A 192 -18.80 -5.13 0.40
CA SER A 192 -17.41 -4.81 0.80
C SER A 192 -16.47 -4.76 -0.39
N VAL A 193 -16.46 -5.80 -1.24
CA VAL A 193 -15.57 -5.87 -2.40
C VAL A 193 -15.92 -4.84 -3.49
N SER A 194 -17.21 -4.47 -3.58
CA SER A 194 -17.64 -3.37 -4.45
C SER A 194 -17.17 -2.03 -3.91
N LEU A 195 -17.25 -1.81 -2.60
CA LEU A 195 -16.81 -0.58 -1.96
C LEU A 195 -15.29 -0.40 -2.07
N THR A 196 -14.51 -1.45 -1.79
CA THR A 196 -13.05 -1.43 -1.99
C THR A 196 -12.70 -1.23 -3.46
N GLY A 197 -13.41 -1.88 -4.38
CA GLY A 197 -13.23 -1.67 -5.83
C GLY A 197 -13.52 -0.24 -6.28
N TYR A 198 -14.60 0.36 -5.76
CA TYR A 198 -14.96 1.75 -6.03
C TYR A 198 -13.91 2.72 -5.51
N PHE A 199 -13.50 2.61 -4.24
CA PHE A 199 -12.53 3.52 -3.65
C PHE A 199 -11.14 3.35 -4.27
N SER A 200 -10.71 2.12 -4.55
CA SER A 200 -9.45 1.84 -5.24
C SER A 200 -9.38 2.56 -6.60
N ALA A 201 -10.43 2.44 -7.40
CA ALA A 201 -10.48 3.10 -8.70
C ALA A 201 -10.63 4.62 -8.58
N LYS A 202 -11.45 5.12 -7.66
CA LYS A 202 -11.67 6.56 -7.51
C LYS A 202 -10.43 7.29 -7.02
N LEU A 203 -9.73 6.73 -6.03
CA LEU A 203 -8.50 7.32 -5.50
C LEU A 203 -7.32 7.16 -6.47
N GLY A 204 -7.34 6.12 -7.31
CA GLY A 204 -6.34 5.88 -8.36
C GLY A 204 -6.65 6.48 -9.73
N ASN A 205 -7.71 7.30 -9.85
CA ASN A 205 -8.20 7.84 -11.13
C ASN A 205 -8.44 6.77 -12.23
N GLY A 206 -8.84 5.57 -11.82
CA GLY A 206 -9.10 4.43 -12.70
C GLY A 206 -10.57 4.22 -13.05
N LEU A 207 -10.83 3.15 -13.81
CA LEU A 207 -12.17 2.77 -14.24
C LEU A 207 -12.95 2.05 -13.13
N THR A 208 -13.83 2.77 -12.44
CA THR A 208 -14.61 2.27 -11.29
C THR A 208 -15.40 1.00 -11.59
N LYS A 209 -16.11 0.95 -12.72
CA LYS A 209 -16.91 -0.23 -13.11
C LYS A 209 -16.05 -1.48 -13.26
N VAL A 210 -14.86 -1.34 -13.85
CA VAL A 210 -13.94 -2.48 -14.08
C VAL A 210 -13.40 -3.00 -12.74
N ALA A 211 -13.00 -2.10 -11.84
CA ALA A 211 -12.50 -2.50 -10.52
C ALA A 211 -13.56 -3.19 -9.67
N ILE A 212 -14.80 -2.70 -9.68
CA ILE A 212 -15.94 -3.32 -8.96
C ILE A 212 -16.22 -4.71 -9.52
N VAL A 213 -16.37 -4.85 -10.84
CA VAL A 213 -16.67 -6.14 -11.48
C VAL A 213 -15.56 -7.15 -11.22
N ARG A 214 -14.30 -6.74 -11.36
CA ARG A 214 -13.14 -7.60 -11.04
C ARG A 214 -13.21 -8.11 -9.60
N ASN A 215 -13.40 -7.22 -8.64
CA ASN A 215 -13.43 -7.59 -7.22
C ASN A 215 -14.64 -8.48 -6.88
N LEU A 216 -15.80 -8.22 -7.47
CA LEU A 216 -16.98 -9.09 -7.34
C LEU A 216 -16.74 -10.50 -7.88
N LEU A 217 -16.14 -10.62 -9.07
CA LEU A 217 -15.82 -11.92 -9.66
C LEU A 217 -14.87 -12.72 -8.77
N VAL A 218 -13.82 -12.07 -8.24
CA VAL A 218 -12.89 -12.71 -7.31
C VAL A 218 -13.62 -13.12 -6.02
N GLY A 219 -14.42 -12.23 -5.41
CA GLY A 219 -15.15 -12.54 -4.18
C GLY A 219 -16.13 -13.70 -4.32
N ILE A 220 -16.90 -13.74 -5.42
CA ILE A 220 -17.82 -14.83 -5.72
C ILE A 220 -17.05 -16.13 -5.93
N LEU A 221 -15.95 -16.10 -6.70
CA LEU A 221 -15.12 -17.27 -6.94
C LEU A 221 -14.52 -17.83 -5.64
N THR A 222 -14.00 -16.95 -4.76
CA THR A 222 -13.49 -17.34 -3.44
C THR A 222 -14.57 -18.04 -2.62
N MET A 223 -15.78 -17.47 -2.53
CA MET A 223 -16.89 -18.10 -1.82
C MET A 223 -17.23 -19.48 -2.38
N ILE A 224 -17.31 -19.64 -3.71
CA ILE A 224 -17.60 -20.93 -4.36
C ILE A 224 -16.52 -21.97 -4.03
N ILE A 225 -15.24 -21.61 -4.16
CA ILE A 225 -14.12 -22.52 -3.89
C ILE A 225 -14.14 -22.97 -2.44
N HIS A 226 -14.26 -22.04 -1.49
CA HIS A 226 -14.22 -22.36 -0.07
C HIS A 226 -15.45 -23.12 0.41
N TYR A 227 -16.64 -22.82 -0.14
CA TYR A 227 -17.82 -23.65 0.07
C TYR A 227 -17.57 -25.09 -0.40
N GLY A 228 -16.98 -25.26 -1.59
CA GLY A 228 -16.61 -26.57 -2.13
C GLY A 228 -15.63 -27.33 -1.24
N VAL A 229 -14.60 -26.65 -0.72
CA VAL A 229 -13.66 -27.23 0.26
C VAL A 229 -14.40 -27.67 1.53
N GLY A 230 -15.32 -26.84 2.03
CA GLY A 230 -16.12 -27.17 3.21
C GLY A 230 -17.05 -28.37 3.04
N ILE A 231 -17.47 -28.70 1.81
CA ILE A 231 -18.24 -29.93 1.53
C ILE A 231 -17.37 -31.19 1.64
N ILE A 232 -16.07 -31.06 1.32
CA ILE A 232 -15.13 -32.20 1.28
C ILE A 232 -14.61 -32.55 2.67
N LEU A 233 -14.55 -31.57 3.58
CA LEU A 233 -14.09 -31.71 4.97
C LEU A 233 -15.24 -32.11 5.90
#